data_AF-A0A358AUG2-F1
#
_entry.id   AF-A0A358AUG2-F1
#
_cell.length_a   1.000
_cell.length_b   1.000
_cell.length_c   1.000
_cell.angle_alpha   90.00
_cell.angle_beta   90.00
_cell.angle_gamma   90.00
#
_symmetry.space_group_name_H-M   'P 1'
#
loop_
_entity.id
_entity.type
_entity.pdbx_description
1 polymer ?
#
loop_
_entity_poly.entity_id
_entity_poly.type
_entity_poly.pdbx_seq_one_letter_code
_entity_poly.pdbx_strand_id
1 'polypeptide(L)' 'MDADELKDKTPTFVVTVQYRQNASWQGTVKWLEGEKEARFESALEFIKLVDSLAQKEGETGWK' A
#
# COMPACT_ATOMS: atom_id res chain seq x y z
N MET A 1 25.15 -8.99 12.37
CA MET A 1 23.68 -8.99 12.12
C MET A 1 23.37 -7.57 11.71
N ASP A 2 23.66 -7.31 10.45
CA ASP A 2 23.86 -5.99 9.91
C ASP A 2 22.50 -5.50 9.42
N ALA A 3 22.07 -4.34 9.93
CA ALA A 3 20.75 -3.76 9.70
C ALA A 3 20.47 -3.35 8.24
N ASP A 4 21.39 -3.67 7.32
CA ASP A 4 21.35 -3.25 5.92
C ASP A 4 20.66 -4.28 5.01
N GLU A 5 20.50 -5.54 5.43
CA GLU A 5 19.93 -6.62 4.61
C GLU A 5 18.38 -6.61 4.55
N LEU A 6 17.71 -5.76 5.33
CA LEU A 6 16.25 -5.61 5.33
C LEU A 6 15.73 -4.59 4.29
N LYS A 7 16.62 -3.80 3.67
CA LYS A 7 16.23 -2.75 2.72
C LYS A 7 15.78 -3.31 1.37
N ASP A 8 16.26 -4.49 0.99
CA ASP A 8 15.97 -5.08 -0.33
C ASP A 8 14.62 -5.82 -0.39
N LYS A 9 13.91 -5.93 0.74
CA LYS A 9 12.64 -6.68 0.87
C LYS A 9 11.49 -5.87 1.48
N THR A 10 11.67 -4.58 1.73
CA THR A 10 10.62 -3.75 2.32
C THR A 10 9.90 -2.95 1.22
N PRO A 11 8.69 -3.36 0.81
CA PRO A 11 7.98 -2.66 -0.24
C PRO A 11 7.68 -1.22 0.20
N THR A 12 8.08 -0.26 -0.63
CA THR A 12 7.89 1.17 -0.32
C THR A 12 6.60 1.70 -0.92
N PHE A 13 5.76 2.31 -0.06
CA PHE A 13 4.48 2.89 -0.45
C PHE A 13 4.44 4.40 -0.18
N VAL A 14 3.94 5.16 -1.16
CA VAL A 14 3.64 6.58 -1.04
C VAL A 14 2.14 6.74 -0.85
N VAL A 15 1.73 7.30 0.29
CA VAL A 15 0.32 7.52 0.63
C VAL A 15 0.01 9.00 0.54
N THR A 16 -0.91 9.38 -0.35
CA THR A 16 -1.42 10.75 -0.48
C THR A 16 -2.81 10.82 0.13
N VAL A 17 -2.91 11.42 1.31
CA VAL A 17 -4.21 11.66 1.97
C VAL A 17 -4.80 12.94 1.40
N GLN A 18 -5.90 12.82 0.65
CA GLN A 18 -6.58 13.96 0.02
C GLN A 18 -7.70 14.50 0.91
N TYR A 19 -8.39 13.62 1.64
CA TYR A 19 -9.50 14.00 2.51
C TYR A 19 -9.44 13.23 3.83
N ARG A 20 -9.98 13.86 4.87
CA ARG A 20 -10.21 13.25 6.17
C ARG A 20 -11.65 13.50 6.60
N GLN A 21 -12.57 12.69 6.07
CA GLN A 21 -13.99 12.76 6.38
C GLN A 21 -14.42 11.50 7.15
N ASN A 22 -15.42 11.65 8.04
CA ASN A 22 -15.97 10.55 8.84
C ASN A 22 -14.92 9.79 9.65
N ALA A 23 -13.96 10.50 10.24
CA ALA A 23 -12.84 9.93 10.99
C ALA A 23 -11.98 8.92 10.19
N SER A 24 -12.09 8.91 8.87
CA SER A 24 -11.37 8.01 7.98
C SER A 24 -10.46 8.80 7.03
N TRP A 25 -9.39 8.17 6.57
CA TRP A 25 -8.51 8.75 5.54
C TRP A 25 -8.98 8.29 4.17
N GLN A 26 -9.09 9.23 3.24
CA GLN A 26 -9.38 8.97 1.84
C GLN A 26 -8.28 9.57 0.97
N GLY A 27 -7.85 8.82 -0.05
CA GLY A 27 -6.69 9.22 -0.81
C GLY A 27 -6.23 8.14 -1.78
N THR A 28 -4.97 8.22 -2.16
CA THR A 28 -4.32 7.28 -3.08
C THR A 28 -3.05 6.72 -2.44
N VAL A 29 -2.79 5.44 -2.68
CA VAL A 29 -1.56 4.75 -2.33
C VAL A 29 -0.86 4.34 -3.62
N LYS A 30 0.43 4.65 -3.72
CA LYS A 30 1.28 4.29 -4.84
C LYS A 30 2.41 3.39 -4.34
N TRP A 31 2.58 2.24 -4.96
CA TRP A 31 3.72 1.35 -4.74
C TRP A 31 4.86 1.74 -5.67
N LEU A 32 6.04 2.00 -5.10
CA LEU A 32 7.22 2.42 -5.86
C LEU A 32 7.87 1.28 -6.66
N GLU A 33 7.80 0.03 -6.19
CA GLU A 33 8.43 -1.13 -6.84
C GLU A 33 7.59 -1.72 -7.98
N GLY A 34 6.25 -1.65 -7.88
CA GLY A 34 5.34 -2.31 -8.81
C GLY A 34 4.61 -1.39 -9.78
N GLU A 35 5.00 -0.11 -9.87
CA GLU A 35 4.34 0.94 -10.68
C GLU A 35 2.81 0.95 -10.54
N LYS A 36 2.30 0.62 -9.35
CA LYS A 36 0.87 0.46 -9.12
C LYS A 36 0.33 1.56 -8.21
N GLU A 37 -0.76 2.18 -8.64
CA GLU A 37 -1.52 3.14 -7.85
C GLU A 37 -2.93 2.61 -7.57
N ALA A 38 -3.42 2.81 -6.34
CA ALA A 38 -4.77 2.47 -5.95
C ALA A 38 -5.38 3.60 -5.10
N ARG A 39 -6.68 3.85 -5.30
CA ARG A 39 -7.44 4.77 -4.46
C ARG A 39 -8.06 4.02 -3.29
N PHE A 40 -8.02 4.62 -2.11
CA PHE A 40 -8.70 4.12 -0.92
C PHE A 40 -9.71 5.15 -0.41
N GLU A 41 -10.88 4.66 -0.01
CA GLU A 41 -11.96 5.49 0.54
C GLU A 41 -12.11 5.32 2.06
N SER A 42 -11.27 4.49 2.67
CA SER A 42 -11.19 4.33 4.12
C SER A 42 -9.87 3.72 4.59
N ALA A 43 -9.57 3.90 5.88
CA ALA A 43 -8.39 3.30 6.52
C ALA A 43 -8.37 1.77 6.41
N LEU A 44 -9.51 1.09 6.53
CA LEU A 44 -9.60 -0.36 6.33
C LEU A 44 -9.33 -0.78 4.89
N GLU A 45 -9.84 -0.04 3.91
CA GLU A 45 -9.57 -0.29 2.49
C GLU A 45 -8.08 -0.10 2.18
N PHE A 46 -7.45 0.92 2.77
CA PHE A 46 -6.00 1.11 2.70
C PHE A 46 -5.24 -0.11 3.25
N ILE A 47 -5.60 -0.61 4.43
CA ILE A 47 -4.94 -1.78 5.04
C ILE A 47 -5.09 -3.01 4.15
N LYS A 48 -6.30 -3.28 3.62
CA LYS A 48 -6.52 -4.40 2.69
C LYS A 48 -5.72 -4.25 1.40
N LEU A 49 -5.58 -3.04 0.87
CA LEU A 49 -4.77 -2.77 -0.31
C LEU A 49 -3.31 -3.07 -0.02
N VAL A 50 -2.74 -2.54 1.07
CA VAL A 50 -1.36 -2.81 1.45
C VAL A 50 -1.13 -4.29 1.73
N ASP A 51 -2.05 -4.96 2.43
CA ASP A 51 -2.01 -6.41 2.68
C ASP A 51 -2.03 -7.21 1.37
N SER A 52 -2.93 -6.86 0.44
CA SER A 52 -2.99 -7.48 -0.90
C SER A 52 -1.73 -7.23 -1.73
N LEU A 53 -1.06 -6.08 -1.57
CA LEU A 53 0.18 -5.77 -2.27
C LEU A 53 1.37 -6.51 -1.64
N ALA A 54 1.42 -6.60 -0.31
CA ALA A 54 2.42 -7.35 0.43
C ALA A 54 2.29 -8.86 0.20
N GLN A 55 1.07 -9.38 0.00
CA GLN A 55 0.85 -10.78 -0.38
C GLN A 55 1.13 -11.05 -1.87
N LYS A 56 1.21 -10.02 -2.71
CA LYS A 56 1.38 -10.14 -4.17
C LYS A 56 2.81 -10.44 -4.65
N GLU A 57 3.61 -11.12 -3.85
CA GLU A 57 4.60 -12.09 -4.37
C GLU A 57 3.92 -13.43 -4.76
N GLY A 58 2.62 -13.61 -4.50
CA GLY A 58 1.82 -14.73 -4.98
C GLY A 58 0.41 -14.27 -5.39
N GLU A 59 0.06 -14.52 -6.65
CA GLU A 59 -1.32 -14.52 -7.17
C GLU A 59 -1.96 -13.15 -7.51
N THR A 60 -1.89 -12.86 -8.80
CA THR A 60 -2.66 -11.85 -9.51
C THR A 60 -4.14 -12.22 -9.57
N GLY A 61 -4.94 -11.65 -8.66
CA GLY A 61 -6.40 -11.64 -8.78
C GLY A 61 -6.97 -10.26 -8.49
N TRP A 62 -7.01 -9.38 -9.49
CA TRP A 62 -7.79 -8.14 -9.41
C TRP A 62 -9.12 -8.40 -10.11
N LYS A 63 -10.23 -8.30 -9.39
CA LYS A 63 -11.58 -8.29 -9.95
C LYS A 63 -12.28 -7.03 -9.50
#